data_AF-A0A150TMC3-F1
#
_entry.id   AF-A0A150TMC3-F1
#
_cell.length_a   1.000
_cell.length_b   1.000
_cell.length_c   1.000
_cell.angle_alpha   90.00
_cell.angle_beta   90.00
_cell.angle_gamma   90.00
#
_symmetry.space_group_name_H-M   'P 1'
#
loop_
_entity.id
_entity.type
_entity.pdbx_description
1 polymer ?
#
loop_
_entity_poly.entity_id
_entity_poly.type
_entity_poly.pdbx_seq_one_letter_code
_entity_poly.pdbx_strand_id
1 'polypeptide(L)'
;METLATQEVGAVIGAMGRTFQVRVGSGDYAAKRAVSCLVEPELGDRVLVALHDGGCHVLAVLDREREAPTRLVAEGDLQVSTPGGRFTVTAAEGVSIVTPAEVAVAAGKVRVAADEGSLALGALTYVGEQLVAQVRRVKTVARSVESVADRWVQRLDRAYRFIAESEQVRTQYYEIKAKAAVNIKAEATLVSSGELTKIDGGQIHLG
;
A
#
# COMPACT_ATOMS: atom_id res chain seq x y z
N MET A 1 -36.76 -11.80 38.97
CA MET A 1 -37.53 -12.28 37.80
C MET A 1 -36.58 -13.04 36.92
N GLU A 2 -36.77 -14.35 36.76
CA GLU A 2 -36.06 -15.12 35.74
C GLU A 2 -36.59 -14.67 34.39
N THR A 3 -35.78 -13.98 33.61
CA THR A 3 -36.12 -13.65 32.22
C THR A 3 -35.95 -14.93 31.40
N LEU A 4 -37.07 -15.57 31.07
CA LEU A 4 -37.08 -16.69 30.14
C LEU A 4 -36.85 -16.15 28.73
N ALA A 5 -35.88 -16.71 28.02
CA ALA A 5 -35.66 -16.43 26.62
C ALA A 5 -35.96 -17.70 25.81
N THR A 6 -36.82 -17.58 24.81
CA THR A 6 -37.09 -18.66 23.85
C THR A 6 -36.34 -18.37 22.55
N GLN A 7 -35.85 -19.43 21.91
CA GLN A 7 -35.21 -19.33 20.60
C GLN A 7 -36.10 -19.95 19.53
N GLU A 8 -36.30 -19.22 18.44
CA GLU A 8 -37.09 -19.68 17.30
C GLU A 8 -36.34 -19.44 16.00
N VAL A 9 -36.61 -20.30 15.01
CA VAL A 9 -36.17 -20.09 13.63
C VAL A 9 -37.28 -19.39 12.87
N GLY A 10 -36.92 -18.38 12.09
CA GLY A 10 -37.85 -17.60 11.29
C GLY A 10 -37.25 -17.09 10.00
N ALA A 11 -37.97 -16.19 9.34
CA ALA A 11 -37.53 -15.49 8.14
C ALA A 11 -37.59 -13.97 8.35
N VAL A 12 -36.60 -13.25 7.82
CA VAL A 12 -36.65 -11.79 7.74
C VAL A 12 -37.65 -11.40 6.65
N ILE A 13 -38.75 -10.75 7.02
CA ILE A 13 -39.83 -10.32 6.12
C ILE A 13 -39.83 -8.81 5.85
N GLY A 14 -38.97 -8.05 6.52
CA GLY A 14 -38.80 -6.62 6.32
C GLY A 14 -37.57 -6.08 7.03
N ALA A 15 -37.06 -4.95 6.57
CA ALA A 15 -35.97 -4.23 7.21
C ALA A 15 -36.25 -2.72 7.20
N MET A 16 -36.12 -2.07 8.34
CA MET A 16 -36.26 -0.62 8.51
C MET A 16 -35.10 -0.10 9.36
N GLY A 17 -34.08 0.47 8.69
CA GLY A 17 -32.86 0.92 9.34
C GLY A 17 -32.16 -0.22 10.07
N ARG A 18 -32.10 -0.15 11.41
CA ARG A 18 -31.43 -1.14 12.28
C ARG A 18 -32.38 -2.18 12.88
N THR A 19 -33.65 -2.15 12.49
CA THR A 19 -34.68 -3.06 12.99
C THR A 19 -35.17 -3.94 11.85
N PHE A 20 -35.24 -5.24 12.11
CA PHE A 20 -35.70 -6.26 11.17
C PHE A 20 -37.10 -6.69 11.60
N GLN A 21 -37.99 -6.90 10.63
CA GLN A 21 -39.23 -7.59 10.88
C GLN A 21 -39.00 -9.07 10.60
N VAL A 22 -39.19 -9.91 11.61
CA VAL A 22 -38.98 -11.36 11.52
C VAL A 22 -40.29 -12.10 11.73
N ARG A 23 -40.58 -13.08 10.88
CA ARG A 23 -41.71 -13.99 11.03
C ARG A 23 -41.20 -15.32 11.60
N VAL A 24 -41.70 -15.68 12.77
CA VAL A 24 -41.42 -16.96 13.45
C VAL A 24 -42.73 -17.71 13.70
N GLY A 25 -42.66 -18.89 14.33
CA GLY A 25 -43.84 -19.71 14.61
C GLY A 25 -44.82 -19.02 15.56
N SER A 26 -44.32 -18.26 16.52
CA SER A 26 -45.14 -17.51 17.48
C SER A 26 -45.69 -16.18 16.97
N GLY A 27 -45.31 -15.72 15.77
CA GLY A 27 -45.83 -14.50 15.15
C GLY A 27 -44.77 -13.64 14.45
N ASP A 28 -45.14 -12.39 14.17
CA ASP A 28 -44.25 -11.39 13.56
C ASP A 28 -43.70 -10.44 14.64
N TYR A 29 -42.39 -10.26 14.68
CA TYR A 29 -41.70 -9.44 15.69
C TYR A 29 -40.76 -8.42 15.05
N ALA A 30 -40.62 -7.27 15.72
CA ALA A 30 -39.54 -6.33 15.45
C ALA A 30 -38.28 -6.78 16.21
N ALA A 31 -37.26 -7.19 15.48
CA ALA A 31 -36.00 -7.71 15.99
C ALA A 31 -34.85 -6.74 15.75
N LYS A 32 -33.93 -6.66 16.73
CA LYS A 32 -32.63 -5.99 16.56
C LYS A 32 -31.57 -7.02 16.22
N ARG A 33 -30.51 -6.62 15.53
CA ARG A 33 -29.34 -7.49 15.36
C ARG A 33 -28.58 -7.60 16.67
N ALA A 34 -28.27 -8.83 17.11
CA ALA A 34 -27.40 -9.02 18.26
C ALA A 34 -25.98 -8.51 17.93
N VAL A 35 -25.26 -7.99 18.94
CA VAL A 35 -23.89 -7.50 18.76
C VAL A 35 -22.95 -8.59 18.22
N SER A 36 -23.18 -9.85 18.61
CA SER A 36 -22.41 -11.01 18.12
C SER A 36 -22.75 -11.42 16.69
N CYS A 37 -23.87 -10.96 16.13
CA CYS A 37 -24.31 -11.31 14.79
C CYS A 37 -23.65 -10.36 13.77
N LEU A 38 -22.44 -10.71 13.33
CA LEU A 38 -21.69 -9.90 12.37
C LEU A 38 -22.25 -9.99 10.94
N VAL A 39 -22.83 -11.12 10.56
CA VAL A 39 -23.52 -11.26 9.26
C VAL A 39 -24.72 -10.32 9.25
N GLU A 40 -24.79 -9.43 8.27
CA GLU A 40 -25.90 -8.50 8.09
C GLU A 40 -27.16 -9.25 7.62
N PRO A 41 -28.26 -9.28 8.42
CA PRO A 41 -29.50 -9.92 8.01
C PRO A 41 -30.14 -9.15 6.84
N GLU A 42 -30.66 -9.88 5.87
CA GLU A 42 -31.30 -9.35 4.67
C GLU A 42 -32.71 -9.92 4.50
N LEU A 43 -33.54 -9.24 3.70
CA LEU A 43 -34.89 -9.70 3.38
C LEU A 43 -34.84 -11.12 2.76
N GLY A 44 -35.64 -12.03 3.31
CA GLY A 44 -35.69 -13.43 2.89
C GLY A 44 -34.71 -14.35 3.62
N ASP A 45 -33.79 -13.81 4.43
CA ASP A 45 -32.89 -14.65 5.22
C ASP A 45 -33.64 -15.51 6.22
N ARG A 46 -33.22 -16.77 6.31
CA ARG A 46 -33.64 -17.65 7.40
C ARG A 46 -32.74 -17.37 8.59
N VAL A 47 -33.32 -17.04 9.74
CA VAL A 47 -32.60 -16.54 10.91
C VAL A 47 -32.96 -17.29 12.19
N LEU A 48 -32.00 -17.38 13.12
CA LEU A 48 -32.26 -17.76 14.51
C LEU A 48 -32.46 -16.49 15.34
N VAL A 49 -33.58 -16.41 16.06
CA VAL A 49 -33.91 -15.27 16.92
C VAL A 49 -34.09 -15.69 18.37
N ALA A 50 -33.75 -14.79 19.29
CA ALA A 50 -34.09 -14.90 20.70
C ALA A 50 -35.23 -13.93 21.03
N LEU A 51 -36.30 -14.46 21.63
CA LEU A 51 -37.43 -13.71 22.16
C LEU A 51 -37.32 -13.69 23.68
N HIS A 52 -37.45 -12.51 24.27
CA HIS A 52 -37.41 -12.31 25.72
C HIS A 52 -38.23 -11.08 26.10
N ASP A 53 -38.47 -10.85 27.40
CA ASP A 53 -39.29 -9.73 27.89
C ASP A 53 -38.83 -8.35 27.39
N GLY A 54 -37.54 -8.23 27.06
CA GLY A 54 -36.90 -7.00 26.56
C GLY A 54 -36.91 -6.83 25.04
N GLY A 55 -37.47 -7.79 24.28
CA GLY A 55 -37.63 -7.72 22.83
C GLY A 55 -37.14 -8.96 22.08
N CYS A 56 -36.88 -8.77 20.78
CA CYS A 56 -36.42 -9.82 19.89
C CYS A 56 -35.03 -9.47 19.32
N HIS A 57 -34.12 -10.44 19.28
CA HIS A 57 -32.80 -10.27 18.69
C HIS A 57 -32.48 -11.36 17.67
N VAL A 58 -32.00 -10.97 16.49
CA VAL A 58 -31.40 -11.89 15.52
C VAL A 58 -30.02 -12.30 16.03
N LEU A 59 -29.84 -13.59 16.28
CA LEU A 59 -28.58 -14.18 16.76
C LEU A 59 -27.69 -14.65 15.61
N ALA A 60 -28.28 -15.22 14.56
CA ALA A 60 -27.57 -15.75 13.40
C ALA A 60 -28.44 -15.72 12.15
N VAL A 61 -27.81 -15.48 10.99
CA VAL A 61 -28.36 -15.82 9.68
C VAL A 61 -27.96 -17.26 9.39
N LEU A 62 -28.95 -18.12 9.23
CA LEU A 62 -28.77 -19.56 9.04
C LEU A 62 -28.56 -19.89 7.56
N ASP A 63 -29.46 -19.39 6.70
CA ASP A 63 -29.48 -19.70 5.28
C ASP A 63 -29.88 -18.46 4.48
N ARG A 64 -29.26 -18.32 3.30
CA ARG A 64 -29.59 -17.30 2.30
C ARG A 64 -29.72 -17.97 0.94
N GLU A 65 -30.90 -17.87 0.33
CA GLU A 65 -31.20 -18.52 -0.96
C GLU A 65 -30.53 -17.84 -2.17
N ARG A 66 -30.08 -16.60 -2.02
CA ARG A 66 -29.43 -15.84 -3.11
C ARG A 66 -27.91 -15.93 -3.04
N GLU A 67 -27.29 -16.04 -4.22
CA GLU A 67 -25.87 -15.79 -4.41
C GLU A 67 -25.59 -14.27 -4.32
N ALA A 68 -25.56 -13.75 -3.10
CA ALA A 68 -25.12 -12.40 -2.79
C ALA A 68 -23.89 -12.46 -1.87
N PRO A 69 -22.99 -11.47 -1.92
CA PRO A 69 -21.85 -11.43 -1.01
C PRO A 69 -22.30 -11.42 0.45
N THR A 70 -21.73 -12.30 1.27
CA THR A 70 -21.92 -12.24 2.73
C THR A 70 -21.25 -10.99 3.28
N ARG A 71 -22.02 -10.11 3.92
CA ARG A 71 -21.51 -8.87 4.51
C ARG A 71 -21.32 -9.05 6.01
N LEU A 72 -20.09 -8.86 6.47
CA LEU A 72 -19.78 -8.74 7.89
C LEU A 72 -19.78 -7.26 8.26
N VAL A 73 -20.72 -6.84 9.11
CA VAL A 73 -20.90 -5.45 9.52
C VAL A 73 -20.75 -5.34 11.03
N ALA A 74 -19.79 -4.53 11.48
CA ALA A 74 -19.68 -4.11 12.88
C ALA A 74 -20.17 -2.67 13.02
N GLU A 75 -20.72 -2.35 14.18
CA GLU A 75 -21.23 -1.02 14.49
C GLU A 75 -20.20 -0.28 15.34
N GLY A 76 -19.61 0.78 14.78
CA GLY A 76 -18.48 1.46 15.39
C GLY A 76 -17.16 0.74 15.13
N ASP A 77 -16.24 0.82 16.10
CA ASP A 77 -14.88 0.30 15.96
C ASP A 77 -14.84 -1.22 16.03
N LEU A 78 -14.10 -1.86 15.11
CA LEU A 78 -13.84 -3.29 15.11
C LEU A 78 -12.37 -3.56 15.41
N GLN A 79 -12.10 -4.31 16.48
CA GLN A 79 -10.78 -4.83 16.81
C GLN A 79 -10.75 -6.34 16.64
N VAL A 80 -9.77 -6.86 15.90
CA VAL A 80 -9.55 -8.30 15.70
C VAL A 80 -8.21 -8.66 16.32
N SER A 81 -8.21 -9.61 17.27
CA SER A 81 -7.00 -10.00 18.01
C SER A 81 -6.87 -11.51 18.13
N THR A 82 -5.63 -12.00 17.96
CA THR A 82 -5.26 -13.41 18.15
C THR A 82 -4.04 -13.51 19.08
N PRO A 83 -4.17 -13.30 20.42
CA PRO A 83 -3.03 -13.08 21.33
C PRO A 83 -1.96 -14.18 21.35
N GLY A 84 -2.33 -15.43 21.10
CA GLY A 84 -1.40 -16.56 21.00
C GLY A 84 -1.31 -17.15 19.59
N GLY A 85 -1.82 -16.44 18.57
CA GLY A 85 -2.14 -17.03 17.28
C GLY A 85 -1.64 -16.24 16.07
N ARG A 86 -2.05 -16.74 14.90
CA ARG A 86 -1.79 -16.15 13.60
C ARG A 86 -3.12 -15.76 12.97
N PHE A 87 -3.21 -14.55 12.44
CA PHE A 87 -4.30 -14.12 11.58
C PHE A 87 -3.86 -14.26 10.11
N THR A 88 -4.62 -15.02 9.32
CA THR A 88 -4.38 -15.23 7.88
C THR A 88 -5.66 -14.89 7.12
N VAL A 89 -5.54 -14.07 6.07
CA VAL A 89 -6.62 -13.79 5.12
C VAL A 89 -6.27 -14.47 3.80
N THR A 90 -7.13 -15.39 3.35
CA THR A 90 -6.95 -16.13 2.10
C THR A 90 -8.18 -15.93 1.23
N ALA A 91 -7.98 -15.56 -0.03
CA ALA A 91 -9.04 -15.40 -1.02
C ALA A 91 -8.57 -15.93 -2.39
N ALA A 92 -9.49 -16.51 -3.15
CA ALA A 92 -9.17 -17.08 -4.46
C ALA A 92 -9.04 -16.00 -5.56
N GLU A 93 -9.89 -14.97 -5.52
CA GLU A 93 -9.94 -13.92 -6.54
C GLU A 93 -9.20 -12.64 -6.12
N GLY A 94 -9.28 -12.26 -4.83
CA GLY A 94 -8.57 -11.09 -4.34
C GLY A 94 -8.96 -10.62 -2.94
N VAL A 95 -8.21 -9.65 -2.45
CA VAL A 95 -8.44 -8.95 -1.17
C VAL A 95 -8.33 -7.45 -1.43
N SER A 96 -9.32 -6.68 -0.97
CA SER A 96 -9.32 -5.21 -1.03
C SER A 96 -9.32 -4.61 0.37
N ILE A 97 -8.43 -3.64 0.62
CA ILE A 97 -8.40 -2.83 1.84
C ILE A 97 -8.69 -1.38 1.42
N VAL A 98 -9.85 -0.86 1.81
CA VAL A 98 -10.32 0.45 1.34
C VAL A 98 -10.74 1.31 2.54
N THR A 99 -10.16 2.49 2.64
CA THR A 99 -10.53 3.52 3.62
C THR A 99 -10.26 4.90 3.02
N PRO A 100 -11.14 5.89 3.24
CA PRO A 100 -10.88 7.27 2.84
C PRO A 100 -9.90 7.99 3.79
N ALA A 101 -9.56 7.37 4.92
CA ALA A 101 -8.68 7.92 5.94
C ALA A 101 -7.33 7.18 5.94
N GLU A 102 -6.93 6.61 7.08
CA GLU A 102 -5.59 6.06 7.29
C GLU A 102 -5.56 4.53 7.20
N VAL A 103 -4.49 4.01 6.59
CA VAL A 103 -4.05 2.62 6.76
C VAL A 103 -2.68 2.64 7.43
N ALA A 104 -2.59 2.08 8.64
CA ALA A 104 -1.32 1.89 9.35
C ALA A 104 -0.92 0.42 9.35
N VAL A 105 0.34 0.14 8.97
CA VAL A 105 0.94 -1.21 9.02
C VAL A 105 2.21 -1.15 9.86
N ALA A 106 2.13 -1.69 11.07
CA ALA A 106 3.26 -1.80 11.98
C ALA A 106 3.60 -3.26 12.20
N ALA A 107 4.82 -3.67 11.85
CA ALA A 107 5.31 -5.03 12.03
C ALA A 107 6.84 -5.04 12.16
N GLY A 108 7.38 -6.01 12.90
CA GLY A 108 8.83 -6.25 12.90
C GLY A 108 9.36 -6.74 11.55
N LYS A 109 8.49 -7.30 10.69
CA LYS A 109 8.81 -7.69 9.33
C LYS A 109 7.60 -7.61 8.41
N VAL A 110 7.75 -6.93 7.28
CA VAL A 110 6.77 -6.90 6.19
C VAL A 110 7.37 -7.62 4.98
N ARG A 111 6.59 -8.47 4.32
CA ARG A 111 6.94 -9.08 3.03
C ARG A 111 5.79 -8.85 2.07
N VAL A 112 6.09 -8.29 0.91
CA VAL A 112 5.15 -8.14 -0.21
C VAL A 112 5.78 -8.85 -1.41
N ALA A 113 5.05 -9.79 -1.98
CA ALA A 113 5.46 -10.53 -3.17
C ALA A 113 4.28 -10.52 -4.15
N ALA A 114 4.52 -10.03 -5.35
CA ALA A 114 3.55 -9.91 -6.42
C ALA A 114 4.28 -9.89 -7.77
N ASP A 115 3.60 -10.35 -8.83
CA ASP A 115 4.13 -10.28 -10.19
C ASP A 115 4.11 -8.83 -10.72
N GLU A 116 3.10 -8.06 -10.32
CA GLU A 116 2.93 -6.65 -10.64
C GLU A 116 2.49 -5.84 -9.41
N GLY A 117 2.96 -4.60 -9.30
CA GLY A 117 2.56 -3.68 -8.23
C GLY A 117 2.61 -2.23 -8.72
N SER A 118 1.67 -1.42 -8.22
CA SER A 118 1.62 0.02 -8.48
C SER A 118 1.43 0.79 -7.17
N LEU A 119 2.16 1.90 -7.03
CA LEU A 119 2.04 2.82 -5.91
C LEU A 119 1.80 4.22 -6.46
N ALA A 120 0.62 4.77 -6.20
CA ALA A 120 0.28 6.16 -6.48
C ALA A 120 0.25 6.92 -5.15
N LEU A 121 1.25 7.77 -4.93
CA LEU A 121 1.46 8.47 -3.67
C LEU A 121 1.67 9.96 -3.93
N GLY A 122 1.10 10.82 -3.08
CA GLY A 122 1.39 12.26 -3.10
C GLY A 122 2.77 12.58 -2.51
N ALA A 123 3.18 11.82 -1.48
CA ALA A 123 4.49 11.93 -0.84
C ALA A 123 4.94 10.56 -0.35
N LEU A 124 6.25 10.33 -0.34
CA LEU A 124 6.89 9.13 0.21
C LEU A 124 8.08 9.54 1.07
N THR A 125 8.11 9.07 2.31
CA THR A 125 9.29 9.14 3.17
C THR A 125 9.80 7.73 3.39
N TYR A 126 11.07 7.49 3.09
CA TYR A 126 11.75 6.23 3.36
C TYR A 126 12.90 6.49 4.33
N VAL A 127 12.91 5.76 5.44
CA VAL A 127 14.00 5.77 6.43
C VAL A 127 14.40 4.33 6.68
N GLY A 128 15.65 4.00 6.42
CA GLY A 128 16.18 2.65 6.62
C GLY A 128 17.69 2.61 6.42
N GLU A 129 18.34 1.59 6.96
CA GLU A 129 19.80 1.43 6.91
C GLU A 129 20.31 0.94 5.55
N GLN A 130 19.52 0.13 4.85
CA GLN A 130 19.90 -0.47 3.58
C GLN A 130 18.74 -0.49 2.60
N LEU A 131 19.02 -0.14 1.34
CA LEU A 131 18.11 -0.30 0.21
C LEU A 131 18.83 -1.10 -0.88
N VAL A 132 18.21 -2.20 -1.32
CA VAL A 132 18.69 -2.97 -2.48
C VAL A 132 17.57 -3.00 -3.52
N ALA A 133 17.86 -2.50 -4.72
CA ALA A 133 16.94 -2.49 -5.83
C ALA A 133 17.56 -3.20 -7.04
N GLN A 134 16.95 -4.32 -7.45
CA GLN A 134 17.30 -5.01 -8.70
C GLN A 134 16.18 -4.78 -9.70
N VAL A 135 16.43 -3.90 -10.66
CA VAL A 135 15.42 -3.39 -11.58
C VAL A 135 15.97 -3.38 -13.00
N ARG A 136 15.16 -3.85 -13.96
CA ARG A 136 15.53 -3.90 -15.38
C ARG A 136 15.58 -2.51 -16.01
N ARG A 137 14.70 -1.60 -15.59
CA ARG A 137 14.58 -0.25 -16.13
C ARG A 137 14.15 0.71 -15.03
N VAL A 138 14.83 1.83 -14.92
CA VAL A 138 14.44 2.98 -14.09
C VAL A 138 14.22 4.17 -15.01
N LYS A 139 13.12 4.88 -14.82
CA LYS A 139 12.87 6.19 -15.44
C LYS A 139 12.51 7.16 -14.32
N THR A 140 13.35 8.17 -14.13
CA THR A 140 13.11 9.24 -13.16
C THR A 140 12.85 10.52 -13.91
N VAL A 141 11.74 11.19 -13.59
CA VAL A 141 11.42 12.53 -14.06
C VAL A 141 11.18 13.36 -12.81
N ALA A 142 12.06 14.34 -12.57
CA ALA A 142 12.03 15.14 -11.37
C ALA A 142 12.46 16.57 -11.68
N ARG A 143 11.96 17.53 -10.88
CA ARG A 143 12.40 18.92 -10.94
C ARG A 143 13.78 19.09 -10.30
N SER A 144 14.02 18.40 -9.18
CA SER A 144 15.28 18.35 -8.47
C SER A 144 15.58 16.93 -8.02
N VAL A 145 16.87 16.59 -7.98
CA VAL A 145 17.38 15.36 -7.41
C VAL A 145 18.65 15.72 -6.66
N GLU A 146 18.68 15.38 -5.37
CA GLU A 146 19.83 15.58 -4.50
C GLU A 146 20.28 14.21 -4.00
N SER A 147 21.58 13.96 -4.12
CA SER A 147 22.21 12.72 -3.67
C SER A 147 23.42 13.06 -2.82
N VAL A 148 23.46 12.54 -1.61
CA VAL A 148 24.61 12.64 -0.70
C VAL A 148 25.03 11.22 -0.35
N ALA A 149 26.28 10.87 -0.61
CA ALA A 149 26.81 9.54 -0.38
C ALA A 149 28.33 9.58 -0.17
N ASP A 150 28.84 8.73 0.72
CA ASP A 150 30.29 8.53 0.90
C ASP A 150 30.93 7.91 -0.35
N ARG A 151 30.19 7.02 -1.02
CA ARG A 151 30.63 6.34 -2.24
C ARG A 151 29.50 6.29 -3.27
N TRP A 152 29.73 6.93 -4.40
CA TRP A 152 28.84 6.89 -5.56
C TRP A 152 29.53 6.18 -6.72
N VAL A 153 28.97 5.06 -7.17
CA VAL A 153 29.52 4.26 -8.29
C VAL A 153 28.46 4.09 -9.36
N GLN A 154 28.84 4.40 -10.59
CA GLN A 154 28.01 4.18 -11.76
C GLN A 154 28.81 3.43 -12.82
N ARG A 155 28.23 2.37 -13.36
CA ARG A 155 28.76 1.65 -14.53
C ARG A 155 27.69 1.71 -15.61
N LEU A 156 27.99 2.43 -16.68
CA LEU A 156 27.04 2.77 -17.73
C LEU A 156 27.64 2.36 -19.08
N ASP A 157 26.81 1.87 -20.01
CA ASP A 157 27.22 1.70 -21.41
C ASP A 157 27.25 3.05 -22.12
N ARG A 158 26.21 3.86 -21.94
CA ARG A 158 26.11 5.23 -22.46
C ARG A 158 25.58 6.17 -21.39
N ALA A 159 26.15 7.37 -21.35
CA ALA A 159 25.70 8.46 -20.49
C ALA A 159 25.56 9.73 -21.33
N TYR A 160 24.45 10.44 -21.15
CA TYR A 160 24.23 11.76 -21.74
C TYR A 160 23.92 12.73 -20.61
N ARG A 161 24.64 13.85 -20.56
CA ARG A 161 24.41 14.94 -19.62
C ARG A 161 24.24 16.22 -20.44
N PHE A 162 23.08 16.84 -20.32
CA PHE A 162 22.77 18.13 -20.92
C PHE A 162 22.56 19.12 -19.79
N ILE A 163 23.55 19.99 -19.60
CA ILE A 163 23.62 20.89 -18.46
C ILE A 163 23.54 22.31 -19.01
N ALA A 164 22.47 23.02 -18.70
CA ALA A 164 22.17 24.32 -19.31
C ALA A 164 23.02 25.46 -18.74
N GLU A 165 23.28 25.43 -17.42
CA GLU A 165 23.94 26.52 -16.72
C GLU A 165 25.37 26.15 -16.31
N SER A 166 25.54 25.25 -15.35
CA SER A 166 26.87 24.94 -14.83
C SER A 166 27.01 23.51 -14.34
N GLU A 167 28.18 22.93 -14.57
CA GLU A 167 28.65 21.71 -13.92
C GLU A 167 29.92 22.05 -13.13
N GLN A 168 29.90 21.82 -11.83
CA GLN A 168 31.07 22.01 -10.97
C GLN A 168 31.52 20.67 -10.41
N VAL A 169 32.81 20.34 -10.61
CA VAL A 169 33.43 19.15 -10.05
C VAL A 169 34.56 19.58 -9.14
N ARG A 170 34.46 19.21 -7.86
CA ARG A 170 35.52 19.42 -6.85
C ARG A 170 35.92 18.05 -6.31
N THR A 171 37.15 17.67 -6.53
CA THR A 171 37.68 16.35 -6.16
C THR A 171 39.18 16.46 -5.92
N GLN A 172 39.71 15.56 -5.11
CA GLN A 172 41.16 15.41 -4.94
C GLN A 172 41.82 14.83 -6.21
N TYR A 173 41.12 13.94 -6.91
CA TYR A 173 41.60 13.29 -8.13
C TYR A 173 40.49 13.29 -9.18
N TYR A 174 40.80 13.81 -10.37
CA TYR A 174 39.90 13.81 -11.51
C TYR A 174 40.62 13.24 -12.72
N GLU A 175 40.04 12.19 -13.31
CA GLU A 175 40.61 11.52 -14.47
C GLU A 175 39.55 11.31 -15.54
N ILE A 176 39.89 11.71 -16.77
CA ILE A 176 39.10 11.43 -17.97
C ILE A 176 39.95 10.54 -18.87
N LYS A 177 39.42 9.35 -19.20
CA LYS A 177 40.03 8.41 -20.14
C LYS A 177 39.05 8.14 -21.28
N ALA A 178 39.49 8.37 -22.51
CA ALA A 178 38.74 8.03 -23.72
C ALA A 178 39.62 7.23 -24.68
N LYS A 179 39.05 6.22 -25.34
CA LYS A 179 39.78 5.40 -26.33
C LYS A 179 39.98 6.10 -27.67
N ALA A 180 39.03 6.95 -28.08
CA ALA A 180 39.01 7.57 -29.40
C ALA A 180 39.37 9.06 -29.32
N ALA A 181 38.53 9.86 -28.66
CA ALA A 181 38.76 11.29 -28.53
C ALA A 181 38.09 11.86 -27.27
N VAL A 182 38.67 12.92 -26.73
CA VAL A 182 38.02 13.89 -25.84
C VAL A 182 37.89 15.19 -26.62
N ASN A 183 36.69 15.75 -26.72
CA ASN A 183 36.45 17.02 -27.41
C ASN A 183 35.96 18.05 -26.38
N ILE A 184 36.73 19.12 -26.21
CA ILE A 184 36.41 20.23 -25.31
C ILE A 184 36.21 21.46 -26.19
N LYS A 185 35.00 22.01 -26.18
CA LYS A 185 34.64 23.24 -26.87
C LYS A 185 34.09 24.22 -25.85
N ALA A 186 34.68 25.39 -25.78
CA ALA A 186 34.24 26.49 -24.94
C ALA A 186 34.68 27.80 -25.61
N GLU A 187 34.03 28.91 -25.24
CA GLU A 187 34.49 30.24 -25.62
C GLU A 187 35.88 30.54 -25.02
N ALA A 188 36.08 30.15 -23.75
CA ALA A 188 37.37 30.19 -23.08
C ALA A 188 37.62 28.87 -22.33
N THR A 189 38.84 28.36 -22.42
CA THR A 189 39.32 27.22 -21.61
C THR A 189 40.49 27.69 -20.77
N LEU A 190 40.36 27.62 -19.44
CA LEU A 190 41.41 27.96 -18.50
C LEU A 190 41.98 26.68 -17.90
N VAL A 191 43.29 26.48 -18.06
CA VAL A 191 44.03 25.37 -17.44
C VAL A 191 45.13 25.98 -16.58
N SER A 192 45.16 25.64 -15.30
CA SER A 192 46.16 26.12 -14.35
C SER A 192 46.64 24.95 -13.50
N SER A 193 47.95 24.80 -13.38
CA SER A 193 48.60 23.74 -12.59
C SER A 193 49.69 24.35 -11.71
N GLY A 194 49.77 23.93 -10.45
CA GLY A 194 50.83 24.38 -9.54
C GLY A 194 52.22 23.81 -9.86
N GLU A 195 52.28 22.55 -10.34
CA GLU A 195 53.55 21.85 -10.60
C GLU A 195 53.78 21.58 -12.09
N LEU A 196 52.91 20.80 -12.75
CA LEU A 196 53.11 20.36 -14.12
C LEU A 196 51.79 20.34 -14.91
N THR A 197 51.81 21.00 -16.07
CA THR A 197 50.88 20.71 -17.17
C THR A 197 51.67 20.03 -18.28
N LYS A 198 51.37 18.75 -18.56
CA LYS A 198 51.97 18.01 -19.68
C LYS A 198 50.94 17.84 -20.79
N ILE A 199 51.28 18.30 -21.99
CA ILE A 199 50.52 18.06 -23.22
C ILE A 199 51.46 17.31 -24.17
N ASP A 200 51.03 16.16 -24.66
CA ASP A 200 51.84 15.26 -25.46
C ASP A 200 50.95 14.66 -26.55
N GLY A 201 51.48 14.58 -27.76
CA GLY A 201 50.73 14.15 -28.93
C GLY A 201 51.56 14.23 -30.21
N GLY A 202 51.17 13.46 -31.22
CA GLY A 202 51.89 13.45 -32.50
C GLY A 202 51.92 14.81 -33.21
N GLN A 203 50.89 15.64 -33.00
CA GLN A 203 50.84 17.04 -33.42
C GLN A 203 50.09 17.87 -32.37
N ILE A 204 50.63 19.06 -32.08
CA ILE A 204 49.99 20.09 -31.24
C ILE A 204 49.95 21.38 -32.08
N HIS A 205 48.75 21.89 -32.35
CA HIS A 205 48.55 23.18 -33.00
C HIS A 205 48.18 24.22 -31.94
N LEU A 206 49.01 25.24 -31.80
CA LEU A 206 48.82 26.40 -30.93
C LEU A 206 48.70 27.63 -31.82
N GLY A 207 47.61 28.37 -31.71
CA GLY A 207 47.31 29.55 -32.52
C GLY A 207 46.25 30.42 -31.85
#